data_AF-A0A182UI65-F1
#
_entry.id   AF-A0A182UI65-F1
#
_cell.length_a   1.000
_cell.length_b   1.000
_cell.length_c   1.000
_cell.angle_alpha   90.00
_cell.angle_beta   90.00
_cell.angle_gamma   90.00
#
_symmetry.space_group_name_H-M   'P 1'
#
loop_
_entity.id
_entity.type
_entity.pdbx_description
1 polymer ?
#
loop_
_entity_poly.entity_id
_entity_poly.type
_entity_poly.pdbx_seq_one_letter_code
_entity_poly.pdbx_strand_id
1 'polypeptide(L)'
;MFRYGQRKEITEEKLYATLPEHSSHGLAETFERLWSEEEQRGPSKASFARVYWRAFGKETLFWGLVFSAFETANRVAQPLLLGELVSYFTPNQDTISERDAYLYAIGVIACT
;
A
#
# COMPACT_ATOMS: atom_id res chain seq x y z
N MET A 1 -21.68 -6.94 1.71
CA MET A 1 -21.68 -6.64 3.16
C MET A 1 -22.22 -5.24 3.46
N PHE A 2 -21.60 -4.15 2.99
CA PHE A 2 -22.03 -2.77 3.28
C PHE A 2 -23.50 -2.46 2.97
N ARG A 3 -23.99 -2.74 1.76
CA ARG A 3 -25.41 -2.54 1.40
C ARG A 3 -26.39 -3.34 2.25
N TYR A 4 -25.96 -4.51 2.73
CA TYR A 4 -26.77 -5.38 3.58
C TYR A 4 -26.80 -4.85 5.03
N GLY A 5 -25.62 -4.49 5.57
CA GLY A 5 -25.47 -3.87 6.88
C GLY A 5 -26.24 -2.55 7.04
N GLN A 6 -26.41 -1.79 5.94
CA GLN A 6 -27.25 -0.59 5.95
C GLN A 6 -28.74 -0.88 6.16
N ARG A 7 -29.21 -2.10 5.87
CA ARG A 7 -30.63 -2.47 5.92
C ARG A 7 -30.97 -3.39 7.09
N LYS A 8 -30.02 -4.20 7.54
CA LYS A 8 -30.18 -5.21 8.58
C LYS A 8 -28.88 -5.36 9.37
N GLU A 9 -29.01 -5.81 10.61
CA GLU A 9 -27.86 -6.17 11.43
C GLU A 9 -27.04 -7.31 10.78
N ILE A 10 -25.71 -7.23 10.93
CA ILE A 10 -24.80 -8.24 10.40
C ILE A 10 -24.63 -9.34 11.45
N THR A 11 -25.16 -10.52 11.15
CA THR A 11 -25.00 -11.73 11.96
C THR A 11 -23.79 -12.55 11.48
N GLU A 12 -23.21 -13.38 12.36
CA GLU A 12 -22.05 -14.24 12.07
C GLU A 12 -22.21 -15.10 10.81
N GLU A 13 -23.42 -15.60 10.55
CA GLU A 13 -23.75 -16.39 9.35
C GLU A 13 -23.56 -15.63 8.02
N LYS A 14 -23.52 -14.29 8.08
CA LYS A 14 -23.31 -13.41 6.91
C LYS A 14 -21.88 -12.91 6.80
N LEU A 15 -21.01 -13.28 7.74
CA LEU A 15 -19.58 -13.02 7.65
C LEU A 15 -18.94 -14.00 6.66
N TYR A 16 -17.97 -13.49 5.89
CA TYR A 16 -17.18 -14.35 5.02
C TYR A 16 -16.18 -15.14 5.87
N ALA A 17 -15.87 -16.36 5.42
CA ALA A 17 -14.75 -17.11 5.97
C ALA A 17 -13.43 -16.38 5.65
N THR A 18 -12.41 -16.65 6.47
CA THR A 18 -11.05 -16.17 6.20
C THR A 18 -10.53 -16.77 4.89
N LEU A 19 -9.77 -15.99 4.14
CA LEU A 19 -9.00 -16.50 3.01
C LEU A 19 -8.05 -17.62 3.48
N PRO A 20 -7.87 -18.71 2.71
CA PRO A 20 -6.94 -19.79 3.06
C PRO A 20 -5.53 -19.29 3.39
N GLU A 21 -5.08 -18.24 2.69
CA GLU A 21 -3.78 -17.57 2.85
C GLU A 21 -3.64 -16.88 4.21
N HIS A 22 -4.75 -16.53 4.86
CA HIS A 22 -4.80 -15.89 6.18
C HIS A 22 -5.32 -16.83 7.27
N SER A 23 -5.43 -18.13 6.96
CA SER A 23 -5.79 -19.13 7.96
C SER A 23 -4.68 -19.27 9.01
N SER A 24 -5.08 -19.40 10.28
CA SER A 24 -4.15 -19.63 11.39
C SER A 24 -3.35 -20.93 11.20
N HIS A 25 -3.97 -21.96 10.60
CA HIS A 25 -3.32 -23.23 10.32
C HIS A 25 -2.13 -23.09 9.37
N GLY A 26 -2.32 -22.49 8.19
CA GLY A 26 -1.24 -22.32 7.21
C GLY A 26 -0.12 -21.42 7.73
N LEU A 27 -0.49 -20.41 8.53
CA LEU A 27 0.47 -19.55 9.20
C LEU A 27 1.30 -20.31 10.25
N ALA A 28 0.64 -21.11 11.11
CA ALA A 28 1.31 -21.91 12.13
C ALA A 28 2.29 -22.91 11.50
N GLU A 29 1.88 -23.65 10.48
CA GLU A 29 2.73 -24.59 9.76
C GLU A 29 3.99 -23.91 9.18
N THR A 30 3.82 -22.72 8.59
CA THR A 30 4.94 -21.93 8.06
C THR A 30 5.92 -21.52 9.15
N PHE A 31 5.41 -21.03 10.29
CA PHE A 31 6.24 -20.59 11.41
C PHE A 31 6.93 -21.75 12.12
N GLU A 32 6.25 -22.87 12.34
CA GLU A 32 6.82 -24.07 12.93
C GLU A 32 7.97 -24.61 12.09
N ARG A 33 7.79 -24.68 10.77
CA ARG A 33 8.85 -25.08 9.84
C ARG A 33 10.07 -24.16 9.92
N LEU A 34 9.85 -22.84 9.82
CA LEU A 34 10.95 -21.86 9.86
C LEU A 34 11.63 -21.79 11.24
N TRP A 35 10.88 -22.03 12.31
CA TRP A 35 11.41 -22.11 13.66
C TRP A 35 12.31 -23.33 13.84
N SER A 36 11.88 -24.51 13.39
CA SER A 36 12.70 -25.72 13.42
C SER A 36 14.02 -25.56 12.64
N GLU A 37 13.98 -24.91 11.48
CA GLU A 37 15.20 -24.57 10.72
C GLU A 37 16.14 -23.61 11.47
N GLU A 38 15.58 -22.67 12.26
CA GLU A 38 16.36 -21.71 13.05
C GLU A 38 16.94 -22.37 14.31
N GLU A 39 16.23 -23.30 14.95
CA GLU A 39 16.73 -24.07 16.11
C GLU A 39 17.95 -24.94 15.76
N GLN A 40 18.01 -25.48 14.54
CA GLN A 40 19.17 -26.23 14.03
C GLN A 40 20.46 -25.39 13.98
N ARG A 41 20.37 -24.05 14.03
CA ARG A 41 21.52 -23.14 14.08
C ARG A 41 22.12 -23.00 15.49
N GLY A 42 21.46 -23.59 16.48
CA GLY A 42 21.86 -23.59 17.89
C GLY A 42 20.99 -22.65 18.73
N PRO A 43 20.57 -23.07 19.94
CA PRO A 43 19.61 -22.33 20.77
C PRO A 43 20.10 -20.94 21.18
N SER A 44 21.41 -20.74 21.31
CA SER A 44 21.98 -19.41 21.63
C SER A 44 21.97 -18.43 20.45
N LYS A 45 21.72 -18.90 19.22
CA LYS A 45 21.74 -18.08 17.99
C LYS A 45 20.36 -17.93 17.36
N ALA A 46 19.37 -18.67 17.85
CA ALA A 46 18.01 -18.64 17.34
C ALA A 46 17.36 -17.27 17.60
N SER A 47 16.71 -16.70 16.58
CA SER A 47 16.03 -15.42 16.70
C SER A 47 14.69 -15.43 15.99
N PHE A 48 13.63 -15.17 16.76
CA PHE A 48 12.27 -15.05 16.23
C PHE A 48 12.14 -13.91 15.22
N ALA A 49 12.85 -12.79 15.43
CA ALA A 49 12.85 -11.67 14.48
C ALA A 49 13.36 -12.10 13.09
N ARG A 50 14.34 -13.01 13.04
CA ARG A 50 14.85 -13.56 11.78
C ARG A 50 13.83 -14.47 11.10
N VAL A 51 13.12 -15.29 11.87
CA VAL A 51 12.01 -16.13 11.38
C VAL A 51 10.90 -15.26 10.80
N TYR A 52 10.48 -14.23 11.52
CA TYR A 52 9.49 -13.26 11.04
C TYR A 52 9.93 -12.58 9.73
N TRP A 53 11.18 -12.10 9.68
CA TRP A 53 11.71 -11.48 8.47
C TRP A 53 11.81 -12.45 7.29
N ARG A 54 12.08 -13.73 7.54
CA ARG A 54 12.07 -14.77 6.51
C ARG A 54 10.67 -15.10 6.00
N ALA A 55 9.67 -15.11 6.89
CA ALA A 55 8.29 -15.40 6.54
C ALA A 55 7.67 -14.28 5.71
N PHE A 56 7.81 -13.02 6.14
CA PHE A 56 7.06 -11.90 5.57
C PHE A 56 7.93 -10.75 5.05
N GLY A 57 9.20 -10.69 5.43
CA GLY A 57 10.04 -9.52 5.17
C GLY A 57 10.18 -9.17 3.69
N LYS A 58 10.26 -10.16 2.80
CA LYS A 58 10.36 -9.92 1.35
C LYS A 58 9.10 -9.29 0.78
N GLU A 59 7.94 -9.83 1.10
CA GLU A 59 6.66 -9.34 0.60
C GLU A 59 6.33 -7.96 1.18
N THR A 60 6.50 -7.80 2.49
CA THR A 60 6.31 -6.52 3.19
C THR A 60 7.26 -5.45 2.65
N LEU A 61 8.54 -5.77 2.42
CA LEU A 61 9.50 -4.81 1.89
C LEU A 61 9.18 -4.43 0.44
N PHE A 62 8.80 -5.40 -0.40
CA PHE A 62 8.42 -5.12 -1.79
C PHE A 62 7.24 -4.16 -1.87
N TRP A 63 6.13 -4.49 -1.20
CA TRP A 63 4.96 -3.63 -1.19
C TRP A 63 5.24 -2.30 -0.50
N GLY A 64 5.98 -2.30 0.61
CA GLY A 64 6.38 -1.08 1.31
C GLY A 64 7.19 -0.12 0.42
N LEU A 65 8.14 -0.63 -0.37
CA LEU A 65 8.92 0.17 -1.30
C LEU A 65 8.08 0.70 -2.46
N VAL A 66 7.21 -0.14 -3.04
CA VAL A 66 6.32 0.27 -4.13
C VAL A 66 5.37 1.38 -3.67
N PHE A 67 4.70 1.20 -2.53
CA PHE A 67 3.81 2.21 -1.96
C PHE A 67 4.57 3.49 -1.57
N SER A 68 5.73 3.37 -0.95
CA SER A 68 6.54 4.53 -0.56
C SER A 68 7.01 5.34 -1.78
N ALA A 69 7.45 4.68 -2.85
CA ALA A 69 7.84 5.34 -4.09
C ALA A 69 6.65 6.05 -4.75
N PHE A 70 5.49 5.39 -4.82
CA PHE A 70 4.27 5.97 -5.37
C PHE A 70 3.75 7.16 -4.56
N GLU A 71 3.73 7.05 -3.24
CA GLU A 71 3.33 8.14 -2.35
C GLU A 71 4.26 9.35 -2.49
N THR A 72 5.57 9.10 -2.53
CA THR A 72 6.59 10.15 -2.72
C THR A 72 6.41 10.85 -4.06
N ALA A 73 6.19 10.09 -5.14
CA ALA A 73 5.95 10.64 -6.46
C ALA A 73 4.71 11.55 -6.48
N ASN A 74 3.60 11.14 -5.87
CA ASN A 74 2.39 11.97 -5.81
C ASN A 74 2.58 13.23 -4.97
N ARG A 75 3.26 13.14 -3.82
CA ARG A 75 3.58 14.30 -2.97
C ARG A 75 4.42 15.35 -3.68
N VAL A 76 5.27 14.95 -4.64
CA VAL A 76 6.08 15.87 -5.44
C VAL A 76 5.33 16.34 -6.68
N ALA A 77 4.59 15.46 -7.36
CA ALA A 77 3.87 15.80 -8.58
C ALA A 77 2.75 16.81 -8.34
N GLN A 78 1.99 16.69 -7.24
CA GLN A 78 0.87 17.58 -6.94
C GLN A 78 1.27 19.07 -6.87
N PRO A 79 2.27 19.50 -6.08
CA PRO A 79 2.68 20.90 -6.04
C PRO A 79 3.33 21.39 -7.34
N LEU A 80 4.02 20.53 -8.09
CA LEU A 80 4.60 20.91 -9.39
C LEU A 80 3.51 21.19 -10.42
N LEU A 81 2.55 20.27 -10.56
CA LEU A 81 1.42 20.42 -11.48
C LEU A 81 0.52 21.60 -11.08
N LEU A 82 0.30 21.79 -9.78
CA LEU A 82 -0.42 22.95 -9.27
C LEU A 82 0.34 24.25 -9.53
N GLY A 83 1.67 24.24 -9.41
CA GLY A 83 2.53 25.39 -9.71
C GLY A 83 2.41 25.82 -11.17
N GLU A 84 2.49 24.87 -12.11
CA GLU A 84 2.30 25.15 -13.55
C GLU A 84 0.86 25.58 -13.88
N LEU A 85 -0.13 25.02 -13.18
CA LEU A 85 -1.51 25.47 -13.33
C LEU A 85 -1.69 26.91 -12.85
N VAL A 86 -1.04 27.31 -11.75
CA VAL A 86 -1.08 28.69 -11.25
C VAL A 86 -0.31 29.63 -12.17
N SER A 87 0.82 29.19 -12.76
CA SER A 87 1.63 30.01 -13.66
C SER A 87 0.85 30.43 -14.91
N TYR A 88 -0.08 29.58 -15.39
CA TYR A 88 -1.05 29.94 -16.45
C TYR A 88 -1.81 31.24 -16.21
N PHE A 89 -2.13 31.57 -14.95
CA PHE A 89 -2.87 32.78 -14.61
C PHE A 89 -1.97 34.02 -14.42
N THR A 90 -0.66 33.91 -14.65
CA THR A 90 0.28 35.04 -14.54
C THR A 90 0.08 36.02 -15.70
N PRO A 91 0.03 37.35 -15.44
CA PRO A 91 -0.19 38.33 -16.50
C PRO A 91 0.95 38.34 -17.52
N ASN A 92 0.59 38.44 -18.81
CA ASN A 92 1.48 38.47 -19.98
C ASN A 92 2.27 37.18 -20.25
N GLN A 93 1.76 36.02 -19.81
CA GLN A 93 2.32 34.74 -20.23
C GLN A 93 1.62 34.22 -21.50
N ASP A 94 2.43 33.91 -22.53
CA ASP A 94 2.00 33.28 -23.79
C ASP A 94 2.54 31.85 -23.96
N THR A 95 3.19 31.30 -22.93
CA THR A 95 3.94 30.04 -22.99
C THR A 95 3.11 28.79 -22.74
N ILE A 96 2.03 28.88 -21.94
CA ILE A 96 1.17 27.74 -21.58
C ILE A 96 -0.19 27.90 -22.24
N SER A 97 -0.60 26.90 -23.02
CA SER A 97 -1.90 26.89 -23.67
C SER A 97 -3.04 26.54 -22.68
N GLU A 98 -4.27 26.94 -22.98
CA GLU A 98 -5.46 26.54 -22.22
C GLU A 98 -5.58 25.01 -22.13
N ARG A 99 -5.21 24.30 -23.20
CA ARG A 99 -5.19 22.84 -23.22
C ARG A 99 -4.21 22.26 -22.19
N ASP A 100 -3.04 22.88 -22.04
CA ASP A 100 -2.01 22.44 -21.10
C ASP A 100 -2.46 22.71 -19.66
N ALA A 101 -3.12 23.84 -19.42
CA ALA A 101 -3.74 24.13 -18.12
C ALA A 101 -4.79 23.07 -17.72
N TYR A 102 -5.66 22.63 -18.65
CA TYR A 102 -6.58 21.52 -18.37
C TYR A 102 -5.85 20.21 -18.07
N LEU A 103 -4.74 19.91 -18.76
CA LEU A 103 -3.94 18.71 -18.49
C LEU A 103 -3.29 18.77 -17.11
N TYR A 104 -2.76 19.93 -16.70
CA TYR A 104 -2.22 20.12 -15.35
C TYR A 104 -3.31 19.98 -14.28
N ALA A 105 -4.50 20.54 -14.49
CA ALA A 105 -5.64 20.39 -13.58
C ALA A 105 -6.08 18.93 -13.42
N ILE A 106 -6.18 18.17 -14.51
CA ILE A 106 -6.47 16.72 -14.47
C ILE A 106 -5.39 15.98 -13.68
N GLY A 107 -4.12 16.32 -13.91
CA GLY A 107 -2.99 15.74 -13.18
C GLY A 107 -3.06 16.01 -11.67
N VAL A 108 -3.39 17.24 -11.26
CA VAL A 108 -3.58 17.59 -9.84
C VAL A 108 -4.70 16.74 -9.21
N ILE A 109 -5.84 16.61 -9.90
CA ILE A 109 -6.97 15.79 -9.42
C ILE A 109 -6.56 14.32 -9.30
N ALA A 110 -5.81 13.79 -10.25
CA ALA A 110 -5.34 12.42 -10.23
C ALA A 110 -4.31 12.14 -9.11
N CYS A 111 -3.53 13.15 -8.72
CA CYS A 111 -2.55 13.06 -7.63
C CYS A 111 -3.15 13.37 -6.24
N THR A 112 -4.44 13.70 -6.15
CA THR A 112 -5.15 14.05 -4.90
C THR A 112 -5.96 12.85 -4.39
#